data_AF-A0A6L8BG91-F1
#
_entry.id   AF-A0A6L8BG91-F1
#
_cell.length_a   1.000
_cell.length_b   1.000
_cell.length_c   1.000
_cell.angle_alpha   90.00
_cell.angle_beta   90.00
_cell.angle_gamma   90.00
#
_symmetry.space_group_name_H-M   'P 1'
#
loop_
_entity.id
_entity.type
_entity.pdbx_description
1 polymer ?
#
loop_
_entity_poly.entity_id
_entity_poly.type
_entity_poly.pdbx_seq_one_letter_code
_entity_poly.pdbx_strand_id
1 'polypeptide(L)'
;MQPDKMPGDSHSDLCRRDFLKYAAGGVAAGALGANAVMDARAQSILKADRGLLTSYPTLTSATKDWRWNRIRSMMADNNVDAMLIMNDQASRYLSEMQRTTLLFPIDGEPIAFSVFGSGAMEAEALMKGEDAGIESWVRDIRSAQGTPVHLAEAIREKNLENARIGTFGVDQIGHIQRRTGNWRPGGLGSALRQQHPRLEFVELWDEFMQLWLVKNDEETAMFRKAAAAAELACELFRDACVPGNTLADVKAAAYSEPSRYGVEMVHLWIGGGPDGGREIPWVRRGVRPPVLNRGGGL
;
A
#
# COMPACT_ATOMS: atom_id res chain seq x y z
N MET A 1 -42.54 -24.56 -40.74
CA MET A 1 -41.10 -24.60 -40.37
C MET A 1 -40.74 -23.23 -39.83
N GLN A 2 -40.46 -23.12 -38.53
CA GLN A 2 -39.90 -21.94 -37.85
C GLN A 2 -38.40 -21.82 -38.16
N PRO A 3 -37.83 -20.62 -37.97
CA PRO A 3 -36.99 -20.34 -36.78
C PRO A 3 -37.21 -18.90 -36.26
N ASP A 4 -36.83 -18.44 -35.07
CA ASP A 4 -36.60 -19.01 -33.74
C ASP A 4 -36.78 -17.81 -32.77
N LYS A 5 -37.43 -18.00 -31.61
CA LYS A 5 -37.69 -16.91 -30.64
C LYS A 5 -36.56 -16.82 -29.61
N MET A 6 -36.07 -15.62 -29.30
CA MET A 6 -35.25 -15.41 -28.10
C MET A 6 -36.14 -15.43 -26.83
N PRO A 7 -35.76 -16.18 -25.79
CA PRO A 7 -36.43 -16.13 -24.49
C PRO A 7 -35.77 -15.11 -23.55
N GLY A 8 -36.58 -14.28 -22.89
CA GLY A 8 -36.13 -13.48 -21.74
C GLY A 8 -36.64 -12.04 -21.69
N ASP A 9 -37.94 -11.83 -21.83
CA ASP A 9 -38.56 -10.53 -21.57
C ASP A 9 -39.77 -10.73 -20.63
N SER A 10 -39.58 -10.43 -19.35
CA SER A 10 -40.67 -10.15 -18.42
C SER A 10 -40.11 -9.43 -17.19
N HIS A 11 -40.14 -8.10 -17.19
CA HIS A 11 -40.72 -7.28 -16.10
C HIS A 11 -40.61 -5.76 -16.38
N SER A 12 -41.78 -5.12 -16.40
CA SER A 12 -42.12 -3.69 -16.21
C SER A 12 -41.57 -2.65 -17.20
N ASP A 13 -42.41 -2.31 -18.19
CA ASP A 13 -42.36 -1.05 -18.94
C ASP A 13 -42.67 0.14 -18.03
N LEU A 14 -41.63 0.82 -17.55
CA LEU A 14 -41.75 2.19 -17.04
C LEU A 14 -41.63 3.14 -18.23
N CYS A 15 -42.72 3.81 -18.59
CA CYS A 15 -42.70 4.83 -19.63
C CYS A 15 -41.74 5.96 -19.24
N ARG A 16 -40.89 6.39 -20.19
CA ARG A 16 -39.87 7.44 -20.04
C ARG A 16 -40.40 8.75 -19.42
N ARG A 17 -41.72 9.00 -19.55
CA ARG A 17 -42.41 10.16 -19.00
C ARG A 17 -42.71 10.04 -17.49
N ASP A 18 -42.85 8.83 -16.96
CA ASP A 18 -43.08 8.57 -15.53
C ASP A 18 -41.77 8.59 -14.74
N PHE A 19 -40.67 8.13 -15.34
CA PHE A 19 -39.33 8.27 -14.76
C PHE A 19 -38.98 9.74 -14.43
N LEU A 20 -39.33 10.68 -15.32
CA LEU A 20 -39.01 12.10 -15.14
C LEU A 20 -39.91 12.80 -14.10
N LYS A 21 -41.13 12.30 -13.84
CA LYS A 21 -41.99 12.83 -12.78
C LYS A 21 -41.50 12.45 -11.38
N TYR A 22 -40.97 11.24 -11.20
CA TYR A 22 -40.37 10.84 -9.92
C TYR A 22 -38.99 11.48 -9.68
N ALA A 23 -38.23 11.76 -10.74
CA ALA A 23 -36.95 12.46 -10.63
C ALA A 23 -37.11 13.94 -10.23
N ALA A 24 -38.16 14.63 -10.69
CA ALA A 24 -38.34 16.06 -10.41
C ALA A 24 -38.92 16.36 -9.00
N GLY A 25 -39.69 15.44 -8.42
CA GLY A 25 -40.27 15.62 -7.07
C GLY A 25 -39.27 15.48 -5.92
N GLY A 26 -38.18 14.72 -6.11
CA GLY A 26 -37.14 14.51 -5.08
C GLY A 26 -36.16 15.68 -4.92
N VAL A 27 -36.06 16.57 -5.91
CA VAL A 27 -35.06 17.65 -5.90
C VAL A 27 -35.47 18.82 -5.00
N ALA A 28 -36.76 19.10 -4.85
CA ALA A 28 -37.21 20.26 -4.07
C ALA A 28 -37.27 20.01 -2.55
N ALA A 29 -37.55 18.78 -2.09
CA ALA A 29 -37.58 18.44 -0.66
C ALA A 29 -36.19 18.09 -0.08
N GLY A 30 -35.24 17.67 -0.93
CA GLY A 30 -33.86 17.37 -0.51
C GLY A 30 -33.03 18.62 -0.23
N ALA A 31 -33.28 19.75 -0.90
CA ALA A 31 -32.40 20.91 -0.85
C ALA A 31 -32.45 21.70 0.48
N LEU A 32 -33.57 21.66 1.22
CA LEU A 32 -33.70 22.38 2.50
C LEU A 32 -33.37 21.51 3.73
N GLY A 33 -33.59 20.18 3.65
CA GLY A 33 -33.20 19.23 4.69
C GLY A 33 -31.72 18.80 4.61
N ALA A 34 -31.13 18.77 3.41
CA ALA A 34 -29.73 18.40 3.24
C ALA A 34 -28.78 19.44 3.83
N ASN A 35 -29.09 20.74 3.77
CA ASN A 35 -28.16 21.76 4.27
C ASN A 35 -27.99 21.71 5.80
N ALA A 36 -29.07 21.50 6.56
CA ALA A 36 -28.98 21.41 8.03
C ALA A 36 -28.36 20.08 8.51
N VAL A 37 -28.61 18.96 7.81
CA VAL A 37 -28.03 17.64 8.15
C VAL A 37 -26.59 17.53 7.66
N MET A 38 -26.20 18.21 6.57
CA MET A 38 -24.82 18.29 6.10
C MET A 38 -23.98 19.21 6.99
N ASP A 39 -24.51 20.32 7.51
CA ASP A 39 -23.76 21.17 8.47
C ASP A 39 -23.55 20.47 9.82
N ALA A 40 -24.57 19.77 10.34
CA ALA A 40 -24.44 19.01 11.59
C ALA A 40 -23.55 17.76 11.42
N ARG A 41 -23.59 17.07 10.28
CA ARG A 41 -22.65 15.97 9.98
C ARG A 41 -21.26 16.47 9.60
N ALA A 42 -21.09 17.61 8.94
CA ALA A 42 -19.77 18.16 8.65
C ALA A 42 -19.08 18.67 9.93
N GLN A 43 -19.85 19.11 10.93
CA GLN A 43 -19.32 19.43 12.26
C GLN A 43 -19.13 18.19 13.15
N SER A 44 -19.87 17.09 12.92
CA SER A 44 -19.74 15.84 13.69
C SER A 44 -18.85 14.77 13.04
N ILE A 45 -18.48 14.91 11.76
CA ILE A 45 -17.48 14.10 11.09
C ILE A 45 -16.12 14.71 11.46
N LEU A 46 -15.67 14.27 12.63
CA LEU A 46 -14.29 14.26 13.09
C LEU A 46 -13.66 15.65 13.23
N LYS A 47 -13.89 16.28 14.38
CA LYS A 47 -12.80 17.06 14.97
C LYS A 47 -11.66 16.06 15.18
N ALA A 48 -10.65 16.09 14.33
CA ALA A 48 -9.51 15.19 14.39
C ALA A 48 -9.09 15.04 15.86
N ASP A 49 -9.04 13.81 16.37
CA ASP A 49 -8.54 13.60 17.72
C ASP A 49 -7.04 13.86 17.70
N ARG A 50 -6.67 15.14 17.88
CA ARG A 50 -5.29 15.60 17.88
C ARG A 50 -4.48 14.96 19.00
N GLY A 51 -5.13 14.39 20.02
CA GLY A 51 -4.46 13.58 21.04
C GLY A 51 -3.78 12.34 20.44
N LEU A 52 -4.27 11.82 19.32
CA LEU A 52 -3.65 10.68 18.63
C LEU A 52 -2.32 11.04 17.96
N LEU A 53 -2.09 12.31 17.61
CA LEU A 53 -0.85 12.74 16.97
C LEU A 53 0.36 12.56 17.89
N THR A 54 0.15 12.79 19.19
CA THR A 54 1.18 12.60 20.22
C THR A 54 1.21 11.18 20.78
N SER A 55 0.36 10.28 20.28
CA SER A 55 0.52 8.84 20.51
C SER A 55 1.64 8.30 19.62
N TYR A 56 2.46 7.36 20.08
CA TYR A 56 3.53 6.73 19.28
C TYR A 56 3.34 5.22 19.31
N PRO A 57 2.28 4.69 18.66
CA PRO A 57 2.08 3.25 18.59
C PRO A 57 3.25 2.60 17.86
N THR A 58 3.80 1.56 18.47
CA THR A 58 4.90 0.75 17.92
C THR A 58 4.42 -0.69 17.76
N LEU A 59 4.78 -1.31 16.65
CA LEU A 59 4.51 -2.74 16.46
C LEU A 59 5.50 -3.55 17.29
N THR A 60 4.99 -4.54 18.01
CA THR A 60 5.79 -5.39 18.89
C THR A 60 5.98 -6.78 18.29
N SER A 61 6.71 -7.63 19.01
CA SER A 61 6.82 -9.06 18.70
C SER A 61 5.44 -9.76 18.68
N ALA A 62 4.43 -9.25 19.40
CA ALA A 62 3.07 -9.79 19.32
C ALA A 62 2.46 -9.60 17.92
N THR A 63 2.66 -8.44 17.29
CA THR A 63 2.23 -8.22 15.90
C THR A 63 3.04 -9.08 14.94
N LYS A 64 4.37 -9.17 15.13
CA LYS A 64 5.23 -10.07 14.33
C LYS A 64 4.67 -11.49 14.34
N ASP A 65 4.47 -12.07 15.53
CA ASP A 65 4.01 -13.44 15.69
C ASP A 65 2.60 -13.62 15.12
N TRP A 66 1.72 -12.63 15.30
CA TRP A 66 0.38 -12.65 14.69
C TRP A 66 0.43 -12.70 13.16
N ARG A 67 1.24 -11.84 12.53
CA ARG A 67 1.39 -11.82 11.05
C ARG A 67 2.05 -13.10 10.54
N TRP A 68 3.11 -13.56 11.20
CA TRP A 68 3.87 -14.75 10.82
C TRP A 68 3.04 -16.03 10.96
N ASN A 69 2.25 -16.17 12.02
CA ASN A 69 1.37 -17.31 12.19
C ASN A 69 0.31 -17.36 11.09
N ARG A 70 -0.29 -16.22 10.72
CA ARG A 70 -1.29 -16.16 9.65
C ARG A 70 -0.72 -16.52 8.29
N ILE A 71 0.46 -16.02 7.93
CA ILE A 71 1.06 -16.38 6.66
C ILE A 71 1.50 -17.85 6.64
N ARG A 72 2.02 -18.40 7.74
CA ARG A 72 2.31 -19.84 7.85
C ARG A 72 1.06 -20.71 7.73
N SER A 73 -0.07 -20.30 8.30
CA SER A 73 -1.35 -20.99 8.09
C SER A 73 -1.76 -20.97 6.62
N MET A 74 -1.68 -19.83 5.94
CA MET A 74 -1.94 -19.74 4.50
C MET A 74 -0.98 -20.62 3.69
N MET A 75 0.30 -20.69 4.07
CA MET A 75 1.28 -21.56 3.41
C MET A 75 0.89 -23.04 3.57
N ALA A 76 0.50 -23.45 4.78
CA ALA A 76 0.04 -24.81 5.05
C ALA A 76 -1.23 -25.15 4.25
N ASP A 77 -2.21 -24.24 4.21
CA ASP A 77 -3.46 -24.42 3.46
C ASP A 77 -3.23 -24.58 1.94
N ASN A 78 -2.15 -23.98 1.42
CA ASN A 78 -1.78 -24.01 0.00
C ASN A 78 -0.68 -25.03 -0.33
N ASN A 79 -0.26 -25.83 0.65
CA ASN A 79 0.79 -26.84 0.49
C ASN A 79 2.08 -26.27 -0.14
N VAL A 80 2.59 -25.19 0.45
CA VAL A 80 3.89 -24.60 0.10
C VAL A 80 4.83 -24.63 1.29
N ASP A 81 6.09 -24.97 1.04
CA ASP A 81 7.13 -25.14 2.07
C ASP A 81 7.85 -23.83 2.41
N ALA A 82 7.75 -22.83 1.53
CA ALA A 82 8.33 -21.50 1.73
C ALA A 82 7.60 -20.45 0.87
N MET A 83 7.76 -19.17 1.22
CA MET A 83 7.40 -18.03 0.39
C MET A 83 8.66 -17.32 -0.12
N LEU A 84 8.66 -16.93 -1.40
CA LEU A 84 9.62 -16.00 -1.97
C LEU A 84 8.91 -14.70 -2.36
N ILE A 85 9.21 -13.63 -1.64
CA ILE A 85 8.44 -12.38 -1.68
C ILE A 85 9.33 -11.25 -2.20
N MET A 86 9.05 -10.80 -3.42
CA MET A 86 9.75 -9.65 -4.04
C MET A 86 8.95 -8.34 -3.99
N ASN A 87 7.68 -8.42 -3.57
CA ASN A 87 6.86 -7.23 -3.43
C ASN A 87 7.28 -6.43 -2.19
N ASP A 88 7.82 -5.23 -2.40
CA ASP A 88 8.33 -4.34 -1.34
C ASP A 88 7.33 -4.09 -0.19
N GLN A 89 6.03 -4.03 -0.49
CA GLN A 89 5.03 -3.74 0.52
C GLN A 89 4.70 -5.00 1.35
N ALA A 90 4.58 -6.16 0.70
CA ALA A 90 4.37 -7.42 1.39
C ALA A 90 5.62 -7.87 2.17
N SER A 91 6.82 -7.65 1.63
CA SER A 91 8.05 -7.92 2.37
C SER A 91 8.16 -6.99 3.59
N ARG A 92 7.94 -5.68 3.43
CA ARG A 92 7.89 -4.72 4.56
C ARG A 92 6.86 -5.12 5.60
N TYR A 93 5.68 -5.60 5.21
CA TYR A 93 4.66 -6.07 6.14
C TYR A 93 5.13 -7.24 7.01
N LEU A 94 6.02 -8.11 6.51
CA LEU A 94 6.48 -9.29 7.23
C LEU A 94 7.83 -9.09 7.94
N SER A 95 8.63 -8.11 7.52
CA SER A 95 9.97 -7.86 8.06
C SER A 95 10.15 -6.51 8.75
N GLU A 96 9.22 -5.56 8.55
CA GLU A 96 9.36 -4.12 8.84
C GLU A 96 10.56 -3.45 8.12
N MET A 97 11.16 -4.13 7.15
CA MET A 97 12.28 -3.62 6.35
C MET A 97 11.81 -3.10 4.99
N GLN A 98 12.46 -2.05 4.49
CA GLN A 98 12.18 -1.53 3.15
C GLN A 98 13.05 -2.22 2.09
N ARG A 99 12.54 -2.37 0.87
CA ARG A 99 13.26 -2.81 -0.34
C ARG A 99 13.90 -4.20 -0.24
N THR A 100 13.44 -5.04 0.69
CA THR A 100 13.94 -6.40 0.86
C THR A 100 13.18 -7.41 0.00
N THR A 101 13.89 -8.40 -0.53
CA THR A 101 13.30 -9.67 -0.95
C THR A 101 13.33 -10.63 0.24
N LEU A 102 12.25 -11.36 0.50
CA LEU A 102 12.15 -12.25 1.65
C LEU A 102 12.02 -13.70 1.19
N LEU A 103 12.89 -14.59 1.69
CA LEU A 103 12.65 -16.02 1.69
C LEU A 103 12.10 -16.41 3.07
N PHE A 104 10.85 -16.86 3.12
CA PHE A 104 10.12 -17.14 4.35
C PHE A 104 9.74 -18.62 4.39
N PRO A 105 10.55 -19.48 5.04
CA PRO A 105 10.23 -20.89 5.21
C PRO A 105 8.96 -21.12 6.05
N ILE A 106 8.26 -22.23 5.83
CA ILE A 106 7.10 -22.61 6.64
C ILE A 106 7.51 -22.83 8.11
N ASP A 107 8.72 -23.35 8.31
CA ASP A 107 9.35 -23.55 9.61
C ASP A 107 10.74 -22.89 9.67
N GLY A 108 11.02 -22.27 10.81
CA GLY A 108 12.26 -21.54 11.07
C GLY A 108 12.24 -20.06 10.64
N GLU A 109 13.42 -19.44 10.73
CA GLU A 109 13.61 -18.01 10.52
C GLU A 109 13.64 -17.62 9.03
N PRO A 110 12.96 -16.52 8.65
CA PRO A 110 13.06 -15.92 7.32
C PRO A 110 14.46 -15.36 7.04
N ILE A 111 14.77 -15.19 5.76
CA ILE A 111 15.98 -14.52 5.28
C ILE A 111 15.57 -13.29 4.47
N ALA A 112 16.06 -12.13 4.88
CA ALA A 112 15.86 -10.87 4.16
C ALA A 112 17.08 -10.53 3.31
N PHE A 113 16.87 -10.34 2.01
CA PHE A 113 17.90 -9.95 1.05
C PHE A 113 17.74 -8.49 0.68
N SER A 114 18.82 -7.73 0.85
CA SER A 114 18.92 -6.32 0.48
C SER A 114 19.80 -6.16 -0.75
N VAL A 115 19.19 -5.86 -1.91
CA VAL A 115 19.89 -5.82 -3.20
C VAL A 115 20.60 -4.47 -3.37
N PHE A 116 21.90 -4.51 -3.67
CA PHE A 116 22.85 -3.45 -4.06
C PHE A 116 22.42 -1.96 -3.90
N GLY A 117 23.23 -1.21 -3.14
CA GLY A 117 23.14 0.25 -2.97
C GLY A 117 22.38 0.69 -1.71
N SER A 118 21.53 -0.18 -1.16
CA SER A 118 20.78 0.08 0.09
C SER A 118 21.34 -0.64 1.31
N GLY A 119 22.23 -1.63 1.18
CA GLY A 119 22.69 -2.45 2.32
C GLY A 119 23.30 -1.65 3.48
N ALA A 120 24.11 -0.62 3.20
CA ALA A 120 24.63 0.27 4.24
C ALA A 120 23.54 1.14 4.87
N MET A 121 22.56 1.59 4.07
CA MET A 121 21.44 2.41 4.53
C MET A 121 20.44 1.61 5.38
N GLU A 122 20.19 0.35 5.01
CA GLU A 122 19.32 -0.56 5.74
C GLU A 122 19.99 -1.04 7.03
N ALA A 123 21.29 -1.38 6.99
CA ALA A 123 22.05 -1.68 8.20
C ALA A 123 22.05 -0.50 9.18
N GLU A 124 22.22 0.73 8.69
CA GLU A 124 22.15 1.93 9.54
C GLU A 124 20.76 2.12 10.16
N ALA A 125 19.68 1.93 9.39
CA ALA A 125 18.32 2.04 9.89
C ALA A 125 18.03 0.98 10.96
N LEU A 126 18.50 -0.26 10.76
CA LEU A 126 18.39 -1.34 11.73
C LEU A 126 19.15 -1.04 13.01
N MET A 127 20.42 -0.64 12.92
CA MET A 127 21.24 -0.29 14.10
C MET A 127 20.60 0.84 14.90
N LYS A 128 20.12 1.89 14.22
CA LYS A 128 19.40 3.00 14.87
C LYS A 128 18.09 2.54 15.53
N GLY A 129 17.40 1.58 14.92
CA GLY A 129 16.22 0.95 15.50
C GLY A 129 16.57 0.20 16.78
N GLU A 130 17.60 -0.65 16.75
CA GLU A 130 18.06 -1.42 17.91
C GLU A 130 18.55 -0.53 19.05
N ASP A 131 19.31 0.52 18.74
CA ASP A 131 19.73 1.55 19.72
C ASP A 131 18.52 2.26 20.36
N ALA A 132 17.42 2.39 19.63
CA ALA A 132 16.16 2.92 20.10
C ALA A 132 15.25 1.87 20.79
N GLY A 133 15.73 0.64 20.95
CA GLY A 133 14.98 -0.47 21.57
C GLY A 133 13.93 -1.11 20.65
N ILE A 134 13.99 -0.85 19.34
CA ILE A 134 13.11 -1.45 18.32
C ILE A 134 13.74 -2.76 17.86
N GLU A 135 13.06 -3.87 18.14
CA GLU A 135 13.54 -5.20 17.76
C GLU A 135 13.41 -5.45 16.25
N SER A 136 14.49 -5.89 15.60
CA SER A 136 14.40 -6.42 14.23
C SER A 136 13.63 -7.74 14.20
N TRP A 137 12.64 -7.83 13.31
CA TRP A 137 11.81 -9.05 13.18
C TRP A 137 12.54 -10.18 12.46
N VAL A 138 13.44 -9.85 11.53
CA VAL A 138 14.25 -10.82 10.79
C VAL A 138 15.70 -10.72 11.27
N ARG A 139 16.31 -11.87 11.58
CA ARG A 139 17.69 -11.95 12.07
C ARG A 139 18.72 -12.30 10.99
N ASP A 140 18.35 -13.12 10.01
CA ASP A 140 19.20 -13.43 8.86
C ASP A 140 19.00 -12.37 7.77
N ILE A 141 19.81 -11.32 7.81
CA ILE A 141 19.78 -10.21 6.87
C ILE A 141 21.03 -10.25 6.00
N ARG A 142 20.84 -10.42 4.71
CA ARG A 142 21.89 -10.56 3.71
C ARG A 142 22.01 -9.29 2.87
N SER A 143 22.91 -8.42 3.31
CA SER A 143 23.21 -7.15 2.66
C SER A 143 23.99 -7.32 1.36
N ALA A 144 23.68 -6.50 0.35
CA ALA A 144 24.24 -6.59 -1.01
C ALA A 144 24.03 -7.98 -1.66
N GLN A 145 22.98 -8.70 -1.24
CA GLN A 145 22.58 -9.99 -1.78
C GLN A 145 21.14 -9.94 -2.33
N GLY A 146 20.65 -11.05 -2.87
CA GLY A 146 19.32 -11.13 -3.52
C GLY A 146 19.36 -11.18 -5.05
N THR A 147 20.53 -11.48 -5.63
CA THR A 147 20.61 -11.92 -7.03
C THR A 147 20.02 -13.33 -7.15
N PRO A 148 19.64 -13.79 -8.36
CA PRO A 148 19.17 -15.16 -8.54
C PRO A 148 20.12 -16.23 -8.00
N VAL A 149 21.44 -16.00 -8.08
CA VAL A 149 22.46 -16.92 -7.53
C VAL A 149 22.36 -16.98 -6.00
N HIS A 150 22.35 -15.83 -5.33
CA HIS A 150 22.25 -15.78 -3.86
C HIS A 150 20.94 -16.41 -3.35
N LEU A 151 19.83 -16.19 -4.06
CA LEU A 151 18.54 -16.77 -3.71
C LEU A 151 18.54 -18.29 -3.89
N ALA A 152 19.14 -18.80 -4.97
CA ALA A 152 19.28 -20.23 -5.18
C ALA A 152 20.22 -20.89 -4.14
N GLU A 153 21.28 -20.22 -3.72
CA GLU A 153 22.14 -20.68 -2.63
C GLU A 153 21.36 -20.78 -1.31
N ALA A 154 20.57 -19.76 -0.97
CA ALA A 154 19.73 -19.78 0.22
C ALA A 154 18.63 -20.85 0.18
N ILE A 155 18.03 -21.10 -1.00
CA ILE A 155 17.08 -22.21 -1.21
C ILE A 155 17.76 -23.55 -0.88
N ARG A 156 19.00 -23.74 -1.34
CA ARG A 156 19.80 -24.94 -1.04
C ARG A 156 20.20 -25.03 0.42
N GLU A 157 20.63 -23.94 1.05
CA GLU A 157 20.95 -23.90 2.48
C GLU A 157 19.76 -24.30 3.37
N LYS A 158 18.54 -24.00 2.92
CA LYS A 158 17.29 -24.36 3.60
C LYS A 158 16.74 -25.74 3.19
N ASN A 159 17.43 -26.49 2.33
CA ASN A 159 17.00 -27.79 1.78
C ASN A 159 15.65 -27.69 1.03
N LEU A 160 15.41 -26.57 0.33
CA LEU A 160 14.17 -26.27 -0.39
C LEU A 160 14.29 -26.50 -1.90
N GLU A 161 15.33 -27.18 -2.41
CA GLU A 161 15.60 -27.31 -3.86
C GLU A 161 14.51 -28.08 -4.63
N ASN A 162 13.67 -28.81 -3.89
CA ASN A 162 12.57 -29.62 -4.44
C ASN A 162 11.22 -29.19 -3.85
N ALA A 163 11.19 -28.00 -3.23
CA ALA A 163 10.04 -27.49 -2.53
C ALA A 163 9.00 -26.89 -3.48
N ARG A 164 7.77 -26.79 -2.95
CA ARG A 164 6.73 -25.93 -3.49
C ARG A 164 6.86 -24.56 -2.84
N ILE A 165 7.29 -23.56 -3.60
CA ILE A 165 7.53 -22.21 -3.10
C ILE A 165 6.38 -21.31 -3.53
N GLY A 166 5.63 -20.79 -2.56
CA GLY A 166 4.69 -19.71 -2.79
C GLY A 166 5.43 -18.42 -3.17
N THR A 167 4.86 -17.58 -4.02
CA THR A 167 5.56 -16.41 -4.55
C THR A 167 4.66 -15.20 -4.59
N PHE A 168 5.28 -14.02 -4.42
CA PHE A 168 4.71 -12.72 -4.80
C PHE A 168 5.66 -12.03 -5.77
N GLY A 169 5.28 -11.89 -7.03
CA GLY A 169 6.05 -11.10 -8.00
C GLY A 169 7.28 -11.81 -8.60
N VAL A 170 7.34 -13.15 -8.56
CA VAL A 170 8.50 -13.94 -9.06
C VAL A 170 8.27 -14.41 -10.50
N ASP A 171 7.15 -15.10 -10.76
CA ASP A 171 6.75 -15.57 -12.09
C ASP A 171 5.65 -14.70 -12.68
N GLN A 172 4.60 -14.44 -11.90
CA GLN A 172 3.60 -13.47 -12.25
C GLN A 172 3.95 -12.14 -11.59
N ILE A 173 4.01 -11.08 -12.38
CA ILE A 173 4.00 -9.74 -11.81
C ILE A 173 2.59 -9.55 -11.25
N GLY A 174 2.43 -9.74 -9.94
CA GLY A 174 1.18 -9.50 -9.24
C GLY A 174 0.56 -8.15 -9.63
N HIS A 175 -0.75 -8.01 -9.47
CA HIS A 175 -1.54 -6.87 -9.97
C HIS A 175 -0.95 -5.48 -9.64
N ILE A 176 -0.15 -5.35 -8.58
CA ILE A 176 0.46 -4.09 -8.12
C ILE A 176 1.73 -3.70 -8.90
N GLN A 177 2.55 -4.64 -9.39
CA GLN A 177 3.82 -4.32 -10.06
C GLN A 177 3.72 -4.16 -11.59
N ARG A 178 2.54 -4.40 -12.20
CA ARG A 178 2.29 -3.99 -13.60
C ARG A 178 2.45 -2.48 -13.83
N ARG A 179 2.59 -1.68 -12.76
CA ARG A 179 2.61 -0.21 -12.78
C ARG A 179 3.99 0.43 -12.58
N THR A 180 5.03 -0.31 -12.17
CA THR A 180 6.32 0.28 -11.74
C THR A 180 7.55 -0.08 -12.59
N GLY A 181 7.38 -0.79 -13.71
CA GLY A 181 8.38 -0.80 -14.78
C GLY A 181 9.74 -1.43 -14.48
N ASN A 182 9.90 -2.15 -13.36
CA ASN A 182 11.18 -2.77 -12.99
C ASN A 182 11.07 -4.29 -12.90
N TRP A 183 12.03 -4.94 -13.58
CA TRP A 183 12.28 -6.38 -13.74
C TRP A 183 11.30 -7.15 -14.63
N ARG A 184 11.85 -7.86 -15.61
CA ARG A 184 11.08 -8.57 -16.65
C ARG A 184 10.22 -9.67 -16.01
N PRO A 185 8.94 -9.84 -16.41
CA PRO A 185 8.13 -10.98 -15.99
C PRO A 185 8.88 -12.29 -16.24
N GLY A 186 8.91 -13.19 -15.24
CA GLY A 186 9.46 -14.55 -15.35
C GLY A 186 11.00 -14.68 -15.33
N GLY A 187 11.76 -13.58 -15.21
CA GLY A 187 13.23 -13.64 -15.23
C GLY A 187 13.83 -14.35 -14.02
N LEU A 188 13.35 -14.05 -12.81
CA LEU A 188 13.85 -14.68 -11.59
C LEU A 188 13.41 -16.14 -11.48
N GLY A 189 12.12 -16.44 -11.61
CA GLY A 189 11.63 -17.81 -11.50
C GLY A 189 12.27 -18.75 -12.53
N SER A 190 12.51 -18.28 -13.76
CA SER A 190 13.27 -19.04 -14.76
C SER A 190 14.73 -19.27 -14.36
N ALA A 191 15.41 -18.26 -13.83
CA ALA A 191 16.79 -18.40 -13.36
C ALA A 191 16.90 -19.37 -12.19
N LEU A 192 15.95 -19.34 -11.25
CA LEU A 192 15.91 -20.27 -10.12
C LEU A 192 15.63 -21.70 -10.58
N ARG A 193 14.70 -21.91 -11.52
CA ARG A 193 14.44 -23.25 -12.10
C ARG A 193 15.62 -23.81 -12.89
N GLN A 194 16.47 -22.97 -13.48
CA GLN A 194 17.69 -23.45 -14.13
C GLN A 194 18.69 -24.05 -13.12
N GLN A 195 18.72 -23.52 -11.90
CA GLN A 195 19.61 -24.00 -10.84
C GLN A 195 18.97 -25.13 -10.02
N HIS A 196 17.66 -25.07 -9.81
CA HIS A 196 16.86 -26.05 -9.08
C HIS A 196 15.65 -26.50 -9.91
N PRO A 197 15.84 -27.48 -10.82
CA PRO A 197 14.80 -27.86 -11.79
C PRO A 197 13.54 -28.48 -11.19
N ARG A 198 13.58 -28.87 -9.91
CA ARG A 198 12.46 -29.47 -9.19
C ARG A 198 11.66 -28.47 -8.35
N LEU A 199 12.01 -27.18 -8.39
CA LEU A 199 11.21 -26.14 -7.76
C LEU A 199 9.87 -25.96 -8.48
N GLU A 200 8.81 -25.91 -7.68
CA GLU A 200 7.49 -25.49 -8.13
C GLU A 200 7.17 -24.12 -7.55
N PHE A 201 6.73 -23.18 -8.38
CA PHE A 201 6.28 -21.86 -7.92
C PHE A 201 4.76 -21.78 -7.95
N VAL A 202 4.18 -21.27 -6.86
CA VAL A 202 2.74 -21.05 -6.70
C VAL A 202 2.53 -19.56 -6.43
N GLU A 203 1.76 -18.85 -7.26
CA GLU A 203 1.42 -17.45 -6.98
C GLU A 203 0.32 -17.42 -5.91
N LEU A 204 0.53 -16.70 -4.80
CA LEU A 204 -0.39 -16.67 -3.66
C LEU A 204 -0.81 -15.24 -3.25
N TRP A 205 -0.69 -14.29 -4.17
CA TRP A 205 -0.99 -12.88 -3.87
C TRP A 205 -2.43 -12.67 -3.39
N ASP A 206 -3.40 -13.34 -4.00
CA ASP A 206 -4.82 -13.12 -3.70
C ASP A 206 -5.20 -13.68 -2.33
N GLU A 207 -4.63 -14.82 -1.94
CA GLU A 207 -4.73 -15.40 -0.60
C GLU A 207 -4.11 -14.47 0.45
N PHE A 208 -2.92 -13.93 0.15
CA PHE A 208 -2.23 -12.99 1.04
C PHE A 208 -3.01 -11.69 1.23
N MET A 209 -3.62 -11.14 0.16
CA MET A 209 -4.40 -9.92 0.24
C MET A 209 -5.53 -10.02 1.28
N GLN A 210 -6.19 -11.17 1.37
CA GLN A 210 -7.25 -11.38 2.37
C GLN A 210 -6.70 -11.33 3.80
N LEU A 211 -5.50 -11.90 4.02
CA LEU A 211 -4.83 -11.80 5.31
C LEU A 211 -4.41 -10.38 5.62
N TRP A 212 -3.88 -9.67 4.63
CA TRP A 212 -3.30 -8.35 4.79
C TRP A 212 -4.36 -7.28 5.09
N LEU A 213 -5.61 -7.47 4.67
CA LEU A 213 -6.69 -6.53 4.95
C LEU A 213 -7.17 -6.54 6.41
N VAL A 214 -6.95 -7.63 7.14
CA VAL A 214 -7.30 -7.72 8.56
C VAL A 214 -6.16 -7.16 9.39
N LYS A 215 -6.48 -6.29 10.36
CA LYS A 215 -5.51 -5.63 11.25
C LYS A 215 -5.74 -6.04 12.69
N ASN A 216 -4.66 -6.18 13.45
CA ASN A 216 -4.74 -6.30 14.89
C ASN A 216 -4.86 -4.91 15.55
N ASP A 217 -4.88 -4.87 16.89
CA ASP A 217 -5.06 -3.62 17.65
C ASP A 217 -3.87 -2.65 17.50
N GLU A 218 -2.63 -3.15 17.49
CA GLU A 218 -1.43 -2.33 17.32
C GLU A 218 -1.41 -1.65 15.94
N GLU A 219 -1.69 -2.43 14.88
CA GLU A 219 -1.81 -1.91 13.53
C GLU A 219 -2.96 -0.91 13.41
N THR A 220 -4.11 -1.22 14.01
CA THR A 220 -5.27 -0.32 14.01
C THR A 220 -4.95 1.00 14.72
N ALA A 221 -4.17 0.98 15.80
CA ALA A 221 -3.68 2.18 16.46
C ALA A 221 -2.78 3.01 15.53
N MET A 222 -1.89 2.38 14.75
CA MET A 222 -1.10 3.07 13.73
C MET A 222 -2.00 3.69 12.64
N PHE A 223 -3.02 2.98 12.15
CA PHE A 223 -3.97 3.51 11.17
C PHE A 223 -4.74 4.72 11.72
N ARG A 224 -5.18 4.68 12.98
CA ARG A 224 -5.86 5.81 13.63
C ARG A 224 -4.95 7.03 13.74
N LYS A 225 -3.69 6.85 14.12
CA LYS A 225 -2.70 7.94 14.14
C LYS A 225 -2.47 8.49 12.73
N ALA A 226 -2.29 7.63 11.73
CA ALA A 226 -2.09 8.05 10.34
C ALA A 226 -3.30 8.84 9.80
N ALA A 227 -4.53 8.43 10.15
CA ALA A 227 -5.75 9.14 9.81
C ALA A 227 -5.77 10.55 10.44
N ALA A 228 -5.48 10.68 11.74
CA ALA A 228 -5.41 11.99 12.40
C ALA A 228 -4.34 12.90 11.77
N ALA A 229 -3.18 12.34 11.38
CA ALA A 229 -2.14 13.09 10.68
C ALA A 229 -2.55 13.52 9.27
N ALA A 230 -3.29 12.67 8.55
CA ALA A 230 -3.84 13.00 7.23
C ALA A 230 -4.91 14.10 7.31
N GLU A 231 -5.77 14.08 8.33
CA GLU A 231 -6.75 15.15 8.58
C GLU A 231 -6.05 16.49 8.85
N LEU A 232 -5.01 16.50 9.69
CA LEU A 232 -4.18 17.68 9.92
C LEU A 232 -3.53 18.17 8.61
N ALA A 233 -2.99 17.27 7.80
CA ALA A 233 -2.41 17.61 6.51
C ALA A 233 -3.44 18.28 5.58
N CYS A 234 -4.68 17.78 5.55
CA CYS A 234 -5.78 18.37 4.78
C CYS A 234 -6.18 19.77 5.28
N GLU A 235 -6.20 19.99 6.60
CA GLU A 235 -6.46 21.31 7.18
C GLU A 235 -5.37 22.32 6.75
N LEU A 236 -4.10 21.94 6.89
CA LEU A 236 -2.96 22.78 6.52
C LEU A 236 -2.89 23.02 5.01
N PHE A 237 -3.22 21.99 4.22
CA PHE A 237 -3.38 22.12 2.78
C PHE A 237 -4.41 23.21 2.46
N ARG A 238 -5.62 23.09 3.02
CA ARG A 238 -6.72 24.04 2.81
C ARG A 238 -6.30 25.46 3.20
N ASP A 239 -5.69 25.62 4.37
CA ASP A 239 -5.32 26.94 4.90
C ASP A 239 -4.21 27.59 4.06
N ALA A 240 -3.33 26.79 3.45
CA ALA A 240 -2.30 27.27 2.53
C ALA A 240 -2.83 27.57 1.11
N CYS A 241 -4.05 27.15 0.77
CA CYS A 241 -4.65 27.36 -0.55
C CYS A 241 -5.22 28.78 -0.72
N VAL A 242 -4.36 29.78 -0.59
CA VAL A 242 -4.70 31.20 -0.75
C VAL A 242 -4.06 31.82 -1.99
N PRO A 243 -4.71 32.80 -2.66
CA PRO A 243 -4.13 33.47 -3.81
C PRO A 243 -2.75 34.06 -3.49
N GLY A 244 -1.80 33.86 -4.40
CA GLY A 244 -0.41 34.29 -4.24
C GLY A 244 0.53 33.22 -3.68
N ASN A 245 0.03 32.23 -2.94
CA ASN A 245 0.82 31.05 -2.59
C ASN A 245 1.09 30.19 -3.83
N THR A 246 2.19 29.44 -3.82
CA THR A 246 2.51 28.45 -4.84
C THR A 246 2.04 27.05 -4.44
N LEU A 247 1.97 26.13 -5.41
CA LEU A 247 1.77 24.70 -5.11
C LEU A 247 2.90 24.12 -4.24
N ALA A 248 4.09 24.72 -4.24
CA ALA A 248 5.17 24.32 -3.34
C ALA A 248 4.88 24.73 -1.89
N ASP A 249 4.32 25.93 -1.67
CA ASP A 249 3.95 26.41 -0.33
C ASP A 249 2.84 25.53 0.27
N VAL A 250 1.83 25.18 -0.54
CA VAL A 250 0.77 24.24 -0.15
C VAL A 250 1.35 22.87 0.20
N LYS A 251 2.26 22.35 -0.64
CA LYS A 251 2.93 21.07 -0.38
C LYS A 251 3.72 21.09 0.92
N ALA A 252 4.48 22.15 1.16
CA ALA A 252 5.31 22.29 2.36
C ALA A 252 4.44 22.38 3.63
N ALA A 253 3.34 23.13 3.59
CA ALA A 253 2.40 23.23 4.70
C ALA A 253 1.80 21.86 5.07
N ALA A 254 1.30 21.12 4.08
CA ALA A 254 0.69 19.82 4.31
C ALA A 254 1.68 18.73 4.74
N TYR A 255 2.96 18.86 4.40
CA TYR A 255 3.99 17.84 4.70
C TYR A 255 4.69 18.06 6.03
N SER A 256 5.03 19.32 6.35
CA SER A 256 5.98 19.65 7.42
C SER A 256 5.46 19.28 8.81
N GLU A 257 4.22 19.66 9.12
CA GLU A 257 3.67 19.46 10.46
C GLU A 257 3.37 17.99 10.79
N PRO A 258 2.70 17.18 9.93
CA PRO A 258 2.54 15.74 10.19
C PRO A 258 3.86 15.00 10.46
N SER A 259 4.93 15.40 9.76
CA SER A 259 6.27 14.80 9.93
C SER A 259 6.81 14.97 11.35
N ARG A 260 6.44 16.04 12.07
CA ARG A 260 6.86 16.28 13.46
C ARG A 260 6.29 15.26 14.44
N TYR A 261 5.21 14.58 14.07
CA TYR A 261 4.59 13.53 14.85
C TYR A 261 5.12 12.13 14.50
N GLY A 262 6.18 12.04 13.70
CA GLY A 262 6.78 10.76 13.29
C GLY A 262 5.92 9.98 12.28
N VAL A 263 5.16 10.69 11.44
CA VAL A 263 4.38 10.10 10.35
C VAL A 263 5.08 10.36 9.02
N GLU A 264 5.37 9.29 8.29
CA GLU A 264 5.94 9.38 6.94
C GLU A 264 4.83 9.69 5.92
N MET A 265 4.86 10.89 5.35
CA MET A 265 3.92 11.30 4.30
C MET A 265 4.43 10.90 2.92
N VAL A 266 4.19 9.67 2.49
CA VAL A 266 4.67 9.21 1.18
C VAL A 266 3.72 9.66 0.06
N HIS A 267 4.27 10.13 -1.05
CA HIS A 267 3.53 10.40 -2.30
C HIS A 267 2.37 11.41 -2.23
N LEU A 268 2.53 12.54 -1.51
CA LEU A 268 1.56 13.63 -1.58
C LEU A 268 1.49 14.21 -3.00
N TRP A 269 0.36 13.99 -3.67
CA TRP A 269 0.07 14.49 -5.02
C TRP A 269 -0.78 15.76 -4.93
N ILE A 270 -0.29 16.83 -5.57
CA ILE A 270 -0.94 18.13 -5.58
C ILE A 270 -0.89 18.63 -7.02
N GLY A 271 -2.06 18.90 -7.59
CA GLY A 271 -2.22 19.52 -8.90
C GLY A 271 -3.11 20.76 -8.77
N GLY A 272 -3.11 21.61 -9.78
CA GLY A 272 -4.01 22.76 -9.84
C GLY A 272 -4.36 23.12 -11.27
N GLY A 273 -5.61 23.50 -11.51
CA GLY A 273 -6.11 23.91 -12.83
C GLY A 273 -6.01 22.80 -13.91
N PRO A 274 -6.00 23.17 -15.20
CA PRO A 274 -5.86 22.23 -16.31
C PRO A 274 -4.50 21.50 -16.35
N ASP A 275 -3.53 21.95 -15.54
CA ASP A 275 -2.23 21.31 -15.34
C ASP A 275 -2.22 20.29 -14.18
N GLY A 276 -3.40 20.00 -13.60
CA GLY A 276 -3.55 18.94 -12.61
C GLY A 276 -3.21 17.56 -13.18
N GLY A 277 -2.35 16.80 -12.50
CA GLY A 277 -1.93 15.48 -12.98
C GLY A 277 -0.89 14.78 -12.11
N ARG A 278 -0.58 13.52 -12.48
CA ARG A 278 0.40 12.67 -11.78
C ARG A 278 1.85 13.16 -11.89
N GLU A 279 2.17 13.90 -12.95
CA GLU A 279 3.49 14.51 -13.12
C GLU A 279 3.45 15.95 -12.66
N ILE A 280 4.33 16.29 -11.72
CA ILE A 280 4.49 17.63 -11.18
C ILE A 280 5.81 18.19 -11.75
N PRO A 281 5.79 18.92 -12.88
CA PRO A 281 7.01 19.32 -13.57
C PRO A 281 7.94 20.15 -12.69
N TRP A 282 7.39 20.99 -11.81
CA TRP A 282 8.18 21.84 -10.92
C TRP A 282 8.98 21.07 -9.87
N VAL A 283 8.54 19.86 -9.48
CA VAL A 283 9.32 18.97 -8.59
C VAL A 283 10.36 18.17 -9.39
N ARG A 284 10.02 17.70 -10.59
CA ARG A 284 10.86 16.76 -11.35
C ARG A 284 11.85 17.41 -12.32
N ARG A 285 11.57 18.62 -12.80
CA ARG A 285 12.30 19.29 -13.88
C ARG A 285 12.85 20.65 -13.49
N GLY A 286 12.78 21.02 -12.21
CA GLY A 286 13.33 22.28 -11.70
C GLY A 286 12.65 23.54 -12.25
N VAL A 287 11.42 23.43 -12.76
CA VAL A 287 10.65 24.61 -13.21
C VAL A 287 9.99 25.30 -12.02
N ARG A 288 9.64 26.58 -12.17
CA ARG A 288 8.99 27.36 -11.12
C ARG A 288 7.65 26.73 -10.70
N PRO A 289 7.34 26.62 -9.40
CA PRO A 289 6.02 26.17 -8.93
C PRO A 289 4.89 27.11 -9.39
N PRO A 290 3.74 26.57 -9.85
CA PRO A 290 2.57 27.37 -10.19
C PRO A 290 2.05 28.18 -9.00
N VAL A 291 1.57 29.38 -9.28
CA VAL A 291 0.96 30.30 -8.29
C VAL A 291 -0.56 30.11 -8.31
N LEU A 292 -1.17 30.04 -7.13
CA LEU A 292 -2.61 29.97 -6.95
C LEU A 292 -3.27 31.30 -7.28
N ASN A 293 -4.32 31.24 -8.08
CA ASN A 293 -5.14 32.38 -8.46
C ASN A 293 -6.54 32.23 -7.86
N ARG A 294 -7.19 33.37 -7.57
CA ARG A 294 -8.58 33.38 -7.13
C ARG A 294 -9.48 32.75 -8.20
N GLY A 295 -10.31 31.78 -7.81
CA GLY A 295 -11.23 31.07 -8.71
C GLY A 295 -10.61 29.95 -9.54
N GLY A 296 -9.30 29.66 -9.38
CA GLY A 296 -8.68 28.46 -9.95
C GLY A 296 -9.04 27.21 -9.15
N GLY A 297 -9.34 26.10 -9.85
CA GLY A 297 -9.57 24.80 -9.21
C GLY A 297 -8.28 24.15 -8.72
N LEU A 298 -8.37 23.37 -7.65
CA LEU A 298 -7.35 22.49 -7.08
C LEU A 298 -7.86 21.05 -7.07
#